data_AF-A0A952GIV6-F1
#
_entry.id   AF-A0A952GIV6-F1
#
_cell.length_a   1.000
_cell.length_b   1.000
_cell.length_c   1.000
_cell.angle_alpha   90.00
_cell.angle_beta   90.00
_cell.angle_gamma   90.00
#
_symmetry.space_group_name_H-M   'P 1'
#
loop_
_entity.id
_entity.type
_entity.pdbx_description
1 polymer ?
#
loop_
_entity_poly.entity_id
_entity_poly.type
_entity_poly.pdbx_seq_one_letter_code
_entity_poly.pdbx_strand_id
1 'polypeptide(L)' 'MTHQWLGVIEEYRDRLDLPDGTPTITLREGGTPMVRSGWLSGLLGAEVWLKVEGD' A
#
# COMPACT_ATOMS: atom_id res chain seq x y z
N MET A 1 -0.20 -18.74 -6.39
CA MET A 1 1.03 -17.95 -6.61
C MET A 1 0.82 -16.62 -5.93
N THR A 2 1.80 -16.12 -5.19
CA THR A 2 1.75 -14.79 -4.59
C THR A 2 1.80 -13.74 -5.69
N HIS A 3 0.83 -12.81 -5.69
CA HIS A 3 0.85 -11.65 -6.57
C HIS A 3 2.07 -10.79 -6.23
N GLN A 4 2.92 -10.52 -7.22
CA GLN A 4 4.06 -9.64 -7.03
C GLN A 4 3.60 -8.20 -7.16
N TRP A 5 3.87 -7.38 -6.15
CA TRP A 5 3.59 -5.95 -6.20
C TRP A 5 4.43 -5.25 -7.27
N LEU A 6 3.77 -4.56 -8.21
CA LEU A 6 4.39 -3.92 -9.38
C LEU A 6 4.59 -2.41 -9.23
N GLY A 7 4.13 -1.79 -8.14
CA GLY A 7 4.17 -0.33 -7.93
C GLY A 7 2.79 0.31 -8.07
N VAL A 8 2.61 1.51 -7.51
CA VAL A 8 1.28 2.14 -7.37
C VAL A 8 0.59 2.34 -8.71
N ILE A 9 1.34 2.73 -9.74
CA ILE A 9 0.77 3.00 -11.07
C ILE A 9 0.19 1.73 -11.69
N GLU A 10 0.92 0.61 -11.68
CA GLU A 10 0.42 -0.63 -12.29
C GLU A 10 -0.72 -1.26 -11.47
N GLU A 11 -0.64 -1.21 -10.16
CA GLU A 11 -1.65 -1.82 -9.28
C GLU A 11 -2.99 -1.08 -9.29
N TYR A 12 -3.00 0.20 -9.69
CA TYR A 12 -4.19 1.04 -9.66
C TYR A 12 -4.43 1.83 -10.96
N ARG A 13 -3.84 1.42 -12.09
CA ARG A 13 -3.94 2.16 -13.36
C ARG A 13 -5.37 2.46 -13.77
N ASP A 14 -6.28 1.52 -13.56
CA ASP A 14 -7.71 1.63 -13.85
C ASP A 14 -8.44 2.71 -13.03
N ARG A 15 -7.82 3.19 -11.94
CA ARG A 15 -8.35 4.22 -11.04
C ARG A 15 -7.65 5.56 -11.18
N LEU A 16 -6.58 5.63 -11.96
CA LEU A 16 -5.79 6.83 -12.16
C LEU A 16 -6.18 7.47 -13.49
N ASP A 17 -6.40 8.79 -13.48
CA ASP A 17 -6.63 9.58 -14.70
C ASP A 17 -5.29 9.83 -15.41
N LEU A 18 -4.80 8.81 -16.13
CA LEU A 18 -3.57 8.85 -16.90
C LEU A 18 -3.88 8.74 -18.39
N PRO A 19 -3.23 9.54 -19.26
CA PRO A 19 -3.34 9.35 -20.70
C PRO A 19 -2.97 7.92 -21.12
N ASP A 20 -3.65 7.42 -22.14
CA ASP A 20 -3.35 6.12 -22.71
C ASP A 20 -1.88 6.02 -23.14
N GLY A 21 -1.24 4.91 -22.79
CA GLY A 21 0.17 4.67 -23.11
C GLY A 21 1.17 5.40 -22.21
N THR A 22 0.72 6.08 -21.14
CA THR A 22 1.64 6.68 -20.15
C THR A 22 2.59 5.61 -19.60
N PRO A 23 3.92 5.73 -19.81
CA PRO A 23 4.88 4.73 -19.36
C PRO A 23 4.98 4.73 -17.82
N THR A 24 5.08 3.55 -17.23
CA THR A 24 5.33 3.42 -15.79
C THR A 24 6.81 3.49 -15.48
N ILE A 25 7.17 4.41 -14.59
CA ILE A 25 8.46 4.44 -13.91
C ILE A 25 8.18 4.18 -12.43
N THR A 26 8.78 3.14 -11.87
CA THR A 26 8.47 2.70 -10.51
C THR A 26 9.71 2.23 -9.76
N LEU A 27 9.71 2.45 -8.45
CA LEU A 27 10.66 1.83 -7.51
C LEU A 27 10.01 0.70 -6.71
N ARG A 28 8.83 0.23 -7.17
CA ARG A 28 7.92 -0.66 -6.46
C ARG A 28 7.40 -0.06 -5.15
N GLU A 29 7.20 1.24 -5.16
CA GLU A 29 6.59 1.99 -4.06
C GLU A 29 5.15 1.55 -3.79
N GLY A 30 4.63 1.87 -2.60
CA GLY A 30 3.34 1.38 -2.13
C GLY A 30 3.41 -0.08 -1.69
N GLY A 31 2.25 -0.75 -1.59
CA GLY A 31 2.20 -2.15 -1.14
C GLY A 31 2.69 -2.36 0.29
N THR A 32 2.86 -1.28 1.04
CA THR A 32 3.48 -1.27 2.37
C THR A 32 2.63 -2.02 3.39
N PRO A 33 3.23 -2.73 4.36
CA PRO A 33 2.49 -3.56 5.30
C PRO A 33 1.43 -2.80 6.09
N MET A 34 0.31 -3.48 6.35
CA MET A 34 -0.67 -3.07 7.35
C MET A 34 -0.49 -3.98 8.56
N VAL A 35 0.04 -3.45 9.66
CA VAL A 35 0.41 -4.23 10.84
C VAL A 35 -0.55 -3.95 11.97
N ARG A 36 -1.20 -4.98 12.51
CA ARG A 36 -2.06 -4.82 13.70
C ARG A 36 -1.21 -4.52 14.93
N SER A 37 -1.56 -3.45 15.66
CA SER A 37 -0.91 -3.11 16.93
C SER A 37 -1.73 -3.58 18.12
N GLY A 38 -1.30 -4.68 18.75
CA GLY A 38 -1.96 -5.19 19.96
C GLY A 38 -1.89 -4.22 21.15
N TRP A 39 -0.74 -3.55 21.32
CA TRP A 39 -0.53 -2.61 22.42
C TRP A 39 -1.43 -1.36 22.32
N LEU A 40 -1.43 -0.69 21.17
CA LEU A 40 -2.31 0.48 20.95
C LEU A 40 -3.78 0.09 21.03
N SER A 41 -4.14 -1.09 20.50
CA SER A 41 -5.52 -1.58 20.57
C SER A 41 -5.98 -1.77 22.02
N GLY A 42 -5.13 -2.33 22.88
CA GLY A 42 -5.43 -2.50 24.31
C GLY A 42 -5.51 -1.17 25.06
N LEU A 43 -4.62 -0.22 24.75
CA LEU A 43 -4.61 1.10 25.37
C LEU A 43 -5.86 1.93 25.05
N LEU A 44 -6.34 1.86 23.80
CA LEU A 44 -7.42 2.70 23.30
C LEU A 44 -8.80 2.00 23.33
N GLY A 45 -8.85 0.70 23.62
CA GLY A 45 -10.08 -0.09 23.54
C GLY A 45 -10.67 -0.14 22.12
N ALA A 46 -9.83 0.02 21.10
CA ALA A 46 -10.20 0.09 19.69
C ALA A 46 -9.32 -0.84 18.85
N GLU A 47 -9.73 -1.14 17.62
CA GLU A 47 -8.90 -1.91 16.69
C GLU A 47 -7.92 -0.98 15.97
N VAL A 48 -6.62 -1.13 16.26
CA VAL A 48 -5.58 -0.26 15.71
C VAL A 48 -4.69 -1.02 14.73
N TRP A 49 -4.60 -0.48 13.53
CA TRP A 49 -3.71 -0.94 12.46
C TRP A 49 -2.74 0.18 12.08
N LEU A 50 -1.49 -0.20 11.82
CA LEU A 50 -0.40 0.68 11.44
C LEU A 50 -0.11 0.49 9.96
N LYS A 51 -0.23 1.59 9.20
CA LYS A 51 0.26 1.65 7.83
C LYS A 51 1.73 2.06 7.86
N VAL A 52 2.63 1.09 7.71
CA VAL A 52 4.08 1.31 7.88
C VAL A 52 4.69 1.69 6.53
N GLU A 53 4.80 2.99 6.24
CA GLU A 53 5.23 3.51 4.93
C GLU A 53 6.76 3.57 4.73
N GLY A 54 7.56 3.34 5.77
CA GLY A 54 9.02 3.42 5.71
C GLY A 54 9.69 2.96 7.00
N ASP A 55 11.01 3.14 7.05
CA ASP A 55 11.86 2.94 8.23
C ASP A 55 12.15 4.27 8.96
#